data_AF-A0A379X4D9-F1
#
_entry.id   AF-A0A379X4D9-F1
#
_cell.length_a   1.000
_cell.length_b   1.000
_cell.length_c   1.000
_cell.angle_alpha   90.00
_cell.angle_beta   90.00
_cell.angle_gamma   90.00
#
_symmetry.space_group_name_H-M   'P 1'
#
loop_
_entity.id
_entity.type
_entity.pdbx_description
1 polymer ?
#
loop_
_entity_poly.entity_id
_entity_poly.type
_entity_poly.pdbx_seq_one_letter_code
_entity_poly.pdbx_strand_id
1 'polypeptide(L)'
;MTILTHTLGFPRVGLRRELKKAQESYWAGNTTREALLAVGRELRARHWEQQKQAGIDLLPVGDFAWYDHVLTTSLLLGNVPARHPEQRRFRGHRHSVPHWPRSRANPANRRRQRK
;
A
#
# COMPACT_ATOMS: atom_id res chain seq x y z
N MET A 1 23.96 -20.19 22.76
CA MET A 1 22.69 -19.47 22.68
C MET A 1 22.74 -18.62 21.43
N THR A 2 21.89 -18.88 20.43
CA THR A 2 21.88 -18.10 19.18
C THR A 2 20.99 -16.87 19.39
N ILE A 3 21.52 -15.67 19.12
CA ILE A 3 20.75 -14.43 19.15
C ILE A 3 20.08 -14.28 17.78
N LEU A 4 18.76 -14.05 17.78
CA LEU A 4 17.99 -13.79 16.56
C LEU A 4 17.73 -12.29 16.40
N THR A 5 17.82 -11.81 15.17
CA THR A 5 17.58 -10.42 14.77
C THR A 5 16.25 -10.30 14.02
N HIS A 6 15.49 -9.25 14.35
CA HIS A 6 14.19 -8.97 13.74
C HIS A 6 14.02 -7.47 13.53
N THR A 7 13.40 -7.09 12.41
CA THR A 7 12.99 -5.72 12.12
C THR A 7 11.47 -5.60 12.15
N LEU A 8 10.94 -4.51 12.71
CA LEU A 8 9.50 -4.29 12.82
C LEU A 8 8.84 -3.83 11.51
N GLY A 9 9.64 -3.46 10.51
CA GLY A 9 9.18 -3.03 9.20
C GLY A 9 10.31 -2.42 8.37
N PHE A 10 10.07 -2.27 7.06
CA PHE A 10 11.04 -1.70 6.13
C PHE A 10 10.45 -0.52 5.34
N PRO A 11 11.23 0.53 5.00
CA PRO A 11 10.74 1.65 4.21
C PRO A 11 10.14 1.23 2.86
N ARG A 12 8.81 1.27 2.76
CA ARG A 12 8.06 0.77 1.59
C ARG A 12 8.15 1.61 0.31
N VAL A 13 8.66 2.84 0.40
CA VAL A 13 8.60 3.83 -0.70
C VAL A 13 9.54 3.47 -1.87
N GLY A 14 10.60 2.72 -1.60
CA GLY A 14 11.68 2.43 -2.55
C GLY A 14 12.70 3.57 -2.66
N LEU A 15 13.93 3.22 -3.04
CA LEU A 15 15.08 4.15 -3.08
C LEU A 15 14.86 5.37 -3.99
N ARG A 16 14.09 5.20 -5.07
CA ARG A 16 13.78 6.25 -6.06
C ARG A 16 12.32 6.68 -6.02
N ARG A 17 11.65 6.47 -4.88
CA ARG A 17 10.23 6.78 -4.63
C ARG A 17 9.29 6.09 -5.61
N GLU A 18 9.62 4.85 -6.00
CA GLU A 18 8.89 4.04 -6.96
C GLU A 18 7.42 3.89 -6.56
N LEU A 19 7.14 3.63 -5.28
CA LEU A 19 5.76 3.46 -4.80
C LEU A 19 4.93 4.74 -4.96
N LYS A 20 5.54 5.91 -4.72
CA LYS A 20 4.86 7.20 -4.89
C LYS A 20 4.53 7.44 -6.36
N LYS A 21 5.52 7.26 -7.24
CA LYS A 21 5.37 7.47 -8.69
C LYS A 21 4.30 6.55 -9.28
N ALA A 22 4.29 5.28 -8.87
CA ALA A 22 3.29 4.32 -9.32
C ALA A 22 1.87 4.70 -8.88
N GLN A 23 1.70 5.14 -7.63
CA GLN A 23 0.39 5.60 -7.13
C GLN A 23 -0.09 6.87 -7.85
N GLU A 24 0.79 7.86 -8.03
CA GLU A 24 0.45 9.10 -8.72
C GLU A 24 0.06 8.84 -10.18
N SER A 25 0.82 7.99 -10.88
CA SER A 25 0.50 7.55 -12.24
C SER A 25 -0.86 6.84 -12.31
N TYR A 26 -1.14 5.96 -11.35
CA TYR A 26 -2.39 5.21 -11.29
C TYR A 26 -3.59 6.13 -11.02
N TRP A 27 -3.46 7.09 -10.10
CA TRP A 27 -4.51 8.07 -9.82
C TRP A 27 -4.73 9.04 -10.98
N ALA A 28 -3.67 9.40 -11.72
CA ALA A 28 -3.77 10.18 -12.95
C ALA A 28 -4.40 9.40 -14.12
N GLY A 29 -4.55 8.08 -14.00
CA GLY A 29 -5.06 7.22 -15.07
C GLY A 29 -4.02 6.84 -16.12
N ASN A 30 -2.74 7.13 -15.88
CA ASN A 30 -1.64 6.88 -16.81
C ASN A 30 -1.10 5.44 -16.75
N THR A 31 -1.51 4.65 -15.75
CA THR A 31 -1.12 3.25 -15.63
C THR A 31 -2.27 2.37 -15.14
N THR A 32 -2.17 1.08 -15.44
CA THR A 32 -3.18 0.10 -15.07
C THR A 32 -3.04 -0.33 -13.61
N ARG A 33 -4.08 -0.98 -13.09
CA ARG A 33 -4.05 -1.54 -11.73
C ARG A 33 -3.02 -2.65 -11.63
N GLU A 34 -2.88 -3.45 -12.68
CA GLU A 34 -1.95 -4.56 -12.80
C GLU A 34 -0.51 -4.06 -12.74
N ALA A 35 -0.21 -2.95 -13.41
CA ALA A 35 1.10 -2.31 -13.36
C ALA A 35 1.42 -1.76 -11.96
N LEU A 36 0.46 -1.11 -11.28
CA LEU A 36 0.62 -0.69 -9.89
C LEU A 36 0.90 -1.89 -8.95
N LEU A 37 0.15 -2.99 -9.13
CA LEU A 37 0.31 -4.22 -8.36
C LEU A 37 1.69 -4.86 -8.58
N ALA A 38 2.19 -4.86 -9.82
CA ALA A 38 3.52 -5.34 -10.17
C ALA A 38 4.62 -4.56 -9.44
N VAL A 39 4.57 -3.21 -9.46
CA VAL A 39 5.53 -2.37 -8.73
C VAL A 39 5.54 -2.69 -7.24
N GLY A 40 4.36 -2.85 -6.62
CA GLY A 40 4.30 -3.23 -5.20
C GLY A 40 4.88 -4.61 -4.91
N ARG A 41 4.69 -5.59 -5.82
CA ARG A 41 5.29 -6.93 -5.70
C ARG A 41 6.81 -6.88 -5.79
N GLU A 42 7.34 -6.15 -6.76
CA GLU A 42 8.79 -5.98 -6.96
C GLU A 42 9.45 -5.25 -5.78
N LEU A 43 8.81 -4.23 -5.23
CA LEU A 43 9.30 -3.53 -4.04
C LEU A 43 9.42 -4.48 -2.84
N ARG A 44 8.37 -5.26 -2.54
CA ARG A 44 8.41 -6.22 -1.44
C ARG A 44 9.50 -7.28 -1.64
N ALA A 45 9.60 -7.84 -2.84
CA ALA A 45 10.63 -8.83 -3.16
C ALA A 45 12.04 -8.27 -2.96
N ARG A 46 12.33 -7.07 -3.47
CA ARG A 46 13.62 -6.41 -3.26
C ARG A 46 13.92 -6.11 -1.81
N HIS A 47 12.94 -5.62 -1.04
CA HIS A 47 13.15 -5.28 0.37
C HIS A 47 13.40 -6.51 1.24
N TRP A 48 12.73 -7.63 0.97
CA TRP A 48 13.01 -8.90 1.65
C TRP A 48 14.40 -9.41 1.32
N GLU A 49 14.79 -9.36 0.05
CA GLU A 49 16.13 -9.78 -0.38
C GLU A 49 17.23 -8.91 0.26
N GLN A 50 17.05 -7.59 0.30
CA GLN A 50 17.99 -6.67 0.96
C GLN A 50 18.16 -6.96 2.46
N GLN A 51 17.07 -7.21 3.18
CA GLN A 51 17.13 -7.53 4.61
C GLN A 51 17.76 -8.90 4.86
N LYS A 52 17.44 -9.89 4.03
CA LYS A 52 18.06 -11.21 4.07
C LYS A 52 19.57 -11.13 3.84
N GLN A 53 20.01 -10.37 2.83
CA GLN A 53 21.43 -10.13 2.54
C GLN A 53 22.14 -9.36 3.65
N ALA A 54 21.42 -8.51 4.40
CA ALA A 54 21.94 -7.81 5.57
C ALA A 54 22.03 -8.69 6.83
N GLY A 55 21.64 -9.97 6.77
CA GLY A 55 21.73 -10.91 7.88
C GLY A 55 20.57 -10.85 8.88
N ILE A 56 19.41 -10.29 8.50
CA ILE A 56 18.21 -10.33 9.34
C ILE A 56 17.61 -11.75 9.34
N ASP A 57 17.45 -12.33 10.52
CA ASP A 57 16.92 -13.69 10.68
C ASP A 57 15.41 -13.77 10.43
N LEU A 58 14.66 -12.79 10.96
CA LEU A 58 13.21 -12.75 10.89
C LEU A 58 12.75 -11.54 10.08
N LEU A 59 12.25 -11.78 8.86
CA LEU A 59 11.77 -10.73 7.96
C LEU A 59 10.35 -10.27 8.30
N PRO A 60 10.06 -8.96 8.29
CA PRO A 60 8.72 -8.45 8.51
C PRO A 60 7.81 -8.73 7.32
N VAL A 61 6.56 -9.04 7.64
CA VAL A 61 5.46 -9.18 6.70
C VAL A 61 4.26 -8.38 7.20
N GLY A 62 3.48 -7.79 6.29
CA GLY A 62 2.33 -6.94 6.64
C GLY A 62 2.70 -5.47 6.91
N ASP A 63 3.97 -5.10 6.85
CA ASP A 63 4.48 -3.72 6.94
C ASP A 63 4.23 -2.89 5.67
N PHE A 64 4.03 -3.55 4.52
CA PHE A 64 3.67 -2.89 3.27
C PHE A 64 2.22 -2.40 3.29
N ALA A 65 2.05 -1.08 3.10
CA ALA A 65 0.76 -0.45 2.88
C ALA A 65 0.80 0.42 1.61
N TRP A 66 -0.24 0.33 0.77
CA TRP A 66 -0.35 1.16 -0.44
C TRP A 66 -0.33 2.65 -0.09
N TYR A 67 -1.09 3.04 0.93
CA TYR A 67 -1.21 4.43 1.35
C TYR A 67 -0.79 4.57 2.82
N ASP A 68 -1.66 4.11 3.71
CA ASP A 68 -1.50 4.15 5.16
C ASP A 68 -1.82 2.79 5.78
N HIS A 69 -1.07 2.43 6.81
CA HIS A 69 -1.15 1.13 7.47
C HIS A 69 -2.35 1.05 8.42
N VAL A 70 -2.70 2.14 9.12
CA VAL A 70 -3.92 2.20 9.94
C VAL A 70 -5.16 2.11 9.07
N LEU A 71 -5.16 2.79 7.92
CA LEU A 71 -6.21 2.64 6.91
C LEU A 71 -6.32 1.19 6.42
N THR A 72 -5.19 0.52 6.17
CA THR A 72 -5.18 -0.88 5.76
C THR A 72 -5.84 -1.76 6.82
N THR A 73 -5.51 -1.57 8.10
CA THR A 73 -6.16 -2.28 9.22
C THR A 73 -7.64 -1.95 9.31
N SER A 74 -8.03 -0.69 9.12
CA SER A 74 -9.45 -0.29 9.11
C SER A 74 -10.23 -1.01 8.02
N LEU A 75 -9.67 -1.11 6.80
CA LEU A 75 -10.28 -1.83 5.69
C LEU A 75 -10.32 -3.34 5.94
N LEU A 76 -9.25 -3.92 6.52
CA LEU A 76 -9.18 -5.34 6.88
C LEU A 76 -10.29 -5.74 7.84
N LEU A 77 -10.59 -4.88 8.83
CA LEU A 77 -11.65 -5.10 9.81
C LEU A 77 -13.05 -4.72 9.30
N GLY A 78 -13.17 -4.24 8.06
CA GLY A 78 -14.44 -3.74 7.52
C GLY A 78 -14.92 -2.42 8.15
N ASN A 79 -14.06 -1.72 8.89
CA ASN A 79 -14.36 -0.43 9.51
C ASN A 79 -14.32 0.69 8.45
N VAL A 80 -15.37 0.75 7.64
CA VAL A 80 -15.54 1.71 6.54
C VAL A 80 -16.76 2.60 6.80
N PRO A 81 -16.56 3.92 7.02
CA PRO A 81 -17.66 4.86 7.26
C PRO A 81 -18.69 4.86 6.12
N ALA A 82 -19.98 5.00 6.44
CA ALA A 82 -21.10 4.93 5.49
C ALA A 82 -21.01 5.91 4.30
N ARG A 83 -20.31 7.05 4.46
CA ARG A 83 -20.06 8.02 3.40
C ARG A 83 -19.18 7.48 2.24
N HIS A 84 -18.53 6.34 2.42
CA HIS A 84 -17.74 5.68 1.39
C HIS A 84 -18.54 4.49 0.83
N PRO A 85 -19.05 4.58 -0.42
CA PRO A 85 -20.08 3.68 -0.94
C PRO A 85 -19.61 2.24 -1.26
N GLU A 86 -18.38 1.86 -0.90
CA GLU A 86 -17.78 0.57 -1.30
C GLU A 86 -17.94 -0.55 -0.25
N GLN A 87 -18.99 -0.47 0.57
CA GLN A 87 -19.24 -1.42 1.67
C GLN A 87 -19.55 -2.86 1.24
N ARG A 88 -19.72 -3.17 -0.06
CA ARG A 88 -20.34 -4.43 -0.51
C ARG A 88 -19.45 -5.42 -1.26
N ARG A 89 -18.16 -5.13 -1.51
CA ARG A 89 -17.29 -6.00 -2.36
C ARG A 89 -16.13 -6.71 -1.64
N PHE A 90 -15.88 -6.45 -0.36
CA PHE A 90 -14.73 -7.00 0.38
C PHE A 90 -14.97 -8.39 1.03
N ARG A 91 -15.93 -9.18 0.56
CA ARG A 91 -15.97 -10.62 0.89
C ARG A 91 -15.13 -11.40 -0.14
N GLY A 92 -13.83 -11.55 0.11
CA GLY A 92 -13.09 -12.72 -0.42
C GLY A 92 -11.78 -12.53 -1.21
N HIS A 93 -11.27 -11.33 -1.48
CA HIS A 93 -10.03 -11.19 -2.28
C HIS A 93 -8.85 -10.64 -1.46
N ARG A 94 -7.90 -11.52 -1.10
CA ARG A 94 -6.70 -11.24 -0.29
C ARG A 94 -5.68 -10.26 -0.92
N HIS A 95 -5.93 -9.73 -2.12
CA HIS A 95 -4.98 -8.88 -2.87
C HIS A 95 -5.58 -7.62 -3.50
N SER A 96 -6.76 -7.16 -3.04
CA SER A 96 -7.36 -5.96 -3.59
C SER A 96 -6.63 -4.69 -3.14
N VAL A 97 -5.98 -3.99 -4.09
CA VAL A 97 -5.68 -2.56 -3.91
C VAL A 97 -6.99 -1.86 -3.56
N PRO A 98 -7.07 -1.07 -2.48
CA PRO A 98 -8.23 -0.26 -2.20
C PRO A 98 -8.57 0.56 -3.44
N HIS A 99 -9.80 0.43 -3.95
CA HIS A 99 -10.29 1.37 -4.95
C HIS A 99 -10.38 2.72 -4.23
N TRP A 100 -9.39 3.56 -4.46
CA TRP A 100 -9.50 4.96 -4.10
C TRP A 100 -10.05 5.73 -5.28
N PRO A 101 -11.07 6.59 -5.08
CA PRO A 101 -11.59 7.37 -6.19
C PRO A 101 -10.47 8.21 -6.81
N ARG A 102 -10.26 8.05 -8.13
CA ARG A 102 -9.31 8.82 -8.98
C ARG A 102 -9.45 10.35 -8.84
N SER A 103 -10.54 10.77 -8.21
CA SER A 103 -10.97 12.16 -8.04
C SER A 103 -10.10 13.04 -7.14
N ARG A 104 -9.09 12.50 -6.43
CA ARG A 104 -8.13 13.31 -5.62
C ARG A 104 -6.92 13.85 -6.37
N ALA A 105 -6.63 13.35 -7.58
CA ALA A 105 -5.60 13.93 -8.44
C ALA A 105 -6.04 15.26 -9.06
N ASN A 106 -7.33 15.61 -8.98
CA ASN A 106 -7.87 16.87 -9.48
C ASN A 106 -7.78 17.98 -8.40
N PRO A 107 -7.02 19.07 -8.61
CA PRO A 107 -6.93 20.20 -7.68
C PRO A 107 -8.29 20.81 -7.31
N ALA A 108 -9.28 20.73 -8.21
CA ALA A 108 -10.63 21.27 -8.01
C ALA A 108 -11.40 20.58 -6.87
N ASN A 109 -11.08 19.33 -6.56
CA ASN A 109 -11.84 18.53 -5.59
C ASN A 109 -11.40 18.73 -4.13
N ARG A 110 -10.30 19.45 -3.88
CA ARG A 110 -9.83 19.74 -2.51
C ARG A 110 -10.76 20.67 -1.74
N ARG A 111 -11.57 21.48 -2.44
CA ARG A 111 -12.51 22.44 -1.81
C ARG A 111 -13.80 21.82 -1.31
N ARG A 112 -14.18 20.61 -1.74
CA ARG A 112 -15.45 19.97 -1.38
C ARG A 112 -15.40 19.09 -0.11
N GLN A 113 -14.22 18.81 0.45
CA GLN A 113 -14.09 17.96 1.65
C GLN A 113 -13.91 18.74 2.97
N ARG A 114 -14.20 20.05 2.97
CA ARG A 114 -14.16 20.92 4.17
C ARG A 114 -15.53 21.49 4.56
N LYS A 115 -16.62 20.86 4.16
CA LYS A 115 -17.97 21.13 4.69
C LYS A 115 -18.55 19.86 5.26
#